data_AF-A0A497ENW3-F1
#
_entry.id   AF-A0A497ENW3-F1
#
_cell.length_a   1.000
_cell.length_b   1.000
_cell.length_c   1.000
_cell.angle_alpha   90.00
_cell.angle_beta   90.00
_cell.angle_gamma   90.00
#
_symmetry.space_group_name_H-M   'P 1'
#
loop_
_entity.id
_entity.type
_entity.pdbx_description
1 polymer ?
#
loop_
_entity_poly.entity_id
_entity_poly.type
_entity_poly.pdbx_seq_one_letter_code
_entity_poly.pdbx_strand_id
1 'polypeptide(L)'
;GDGTARDIFDAVKGKSIPVIGVPYGVKMYSSIFAVNVLAAADLFIDYVRFDLPCEEREIVDVDEEAFRRGVLSVKHYGYLRTPVKDGVLQAVKMPSSSCDKEEQLKIAKFVAKNMEKDVVYVVGPGLTTYALAEVLGFDKTLLGVDVVLNGKTIAKDADEGTILSLIRGKKAKIIVTPIGGQGFIFGRGNQQISPNVIKLVGKGNIIVLATKNKIKHIDALRVDTGDAEVDAMLRGSIEVIVGYGEKTLMDIV
;
A
#
# COMPACT_ATOMS: atom_id res chain seq x y z
N GLY A 1 -15.74 -3.07 7.18
CA GLY A 1 -14.30 -2.86 7.44
C GLY A 1 -13.82 -3.86 8.49
N ASP A 2 -12.59 -3.74 8.98
CA ASP A 2 -12.01 -4.70 9.94
C ASP A 2 -12.79 -4.82 11.26
N GLY A 3 -13.32 -3.72 11.80
CA GLY A 3 -14.20 -3.76 12.97
C GLY A 3 -15.44 -4.63 12.76
N THR A 4 -16.06 -4.57 11.58
CA THR A 4 -17.18 -5.46 11.23
C THR A 4 -16.74 -6.91 11.10
N ALA A 5 -15.54 -7.16 10.55
CA ALA A 5 -15.01 -8.52 10.45
C ALA A 5 -14.80 -9.15 11.83
N ARG A 6 -14.37 -8.34 12.80
CA ARG A 6 -14.26 -8.71 14.22
C ARG A 6 -15.62 -9.11 14.82
N ASP A 7 -16.63 -8.26 14.63
CA ASP A 7 -17.97 -8.52 15.16
C ASP A 7 -18.57 -9.80 14.55
N ILE A 8 -18.34 -10.05 13.26
CA ILE A 8 -18.75 -11.29 12.59
C ILE A 8 -17.99 -12.49 13.15
N PHE A 9 -16.67 -12.38 13.39
CA PHE A 9 -15.89 -13.45 14.02
C PHE A 9 -16.51 -13.86 15.35
N ASP A 10 -16.85 -12.91 16.22
CA ASP A 10 -17.45 -13.23 17.53
C ASP A 10 -18.82 -13.92 17.37
N ALA A 11 -19.63 -13.51 16.38
CA ALA A 11 -20.96 -14.07 16.14
C ALA A 11 -20.95 -15.51 15.58
N VAL A 12 -19.92 -15.85 14.79
CA VAL A 12 -19.79 -17.17 14.14
C VAL A 12 -18.75 -18.08 14.80
N LYS A 13 -18.08 -17.62 15.86
CA LYS A 13 -17.09 -18.39 16.61
C LYS A 13 -17.66 -19.76 17.02
N GLY A 14 -16.91 -20.83 16.72
CA GLY A 14 -17.31 -22.21 16.99
C GLY A 14 -18.33 -22.80 15.99
N LYS A 15 -18.70 -22.08 14.94
CA LYS A 15 -19.55 -22.55 13.84
C LYS A 15 -18.73 -22.71 12.57
N SER A 16 -19.07 -23.70 11.74
CA SER A 16 -18.40 -23.96 10.46
C SER A 16 -18.99 -23.15 9.30
N ILE A 17 -19.34 -21.88 9.53
CA ILE A 17 -19.98 -21.00 8.54
C ILE A 17 -18.90 -20.21 7.79
N PRO A 18 -18.82 -20.34 6.44
CA PRO A 18 -17.91 -19.52 5.65
C PRO A 18 -18.35 -18.06 5.58
N VAL A 19 -17.38 -17.14 5.55
CA VAL A 19 -17.58 -15.69 5.51
C VAL A 19 -16.83 -15.12 4.31
N ILE A 20 -17.45 -14.19 3.57
CA ILE A 20 -16.78 -13.40 2.52
C ILE A 20 -16.88 -11.94 2.90
N GLY A 21 -15.74 -11.25 2.97
CA GLY A 21 -15.70 -9.81 3.19
C GLY A 21 -15.94 -9.05 1.88
N VAL A 22 -17.03 -8.28 1.81
CA VAL A 22 -17.23 -7.33 0.71
C VAL A 22 -16.44 -6.05 1.01
N PRO A 23 -15.52 -5.63 0.14
CA PRO A 23 -14.69 -4.47 0.41
C PRO A 23 -15.49 -3.17 0.33
N TYR A 24 -15.34 -2.30 1.33
CA TYR A 24 -15.87 -0.94 1.34
C TYR A 24 -14.78 0.03 1.83
N GLY A 25 -14.06 0.63 0.88
CA GLY A 25 -12.94 1.56 1.13
C GLY A 25 -11.55 0.92 1.15
N VAL A 26 -10.53 1.72 1.52
CA VAL A 26 -9.09 1.34 1.43
C VAL A 26 -8.46 0.87 2.76
N LYS A 27 -9.25 0.81 3.84
CA LYS A 27 -8.81 0.53 5.22
C LYS A 27 -9.25 -0.86 5.67
N MET A 28 -8.87 -1.87 4.90
CA MET A 28 -9.13 -3.28 5.24
C MET A 28 -7.80 -4.04 5.28
N TYR A 29 -7.55 -4.71 6.40
CA TYR A 29 -6.31 -5.40 6.72
C TYR A 29 -6.53 -6.91 6.90
N SER A 30 -7.75 -7.32 7.28
CA SER A 30 -8.15 -8.73 7.39
C SER A 30 -8.15 -9.39 6.01
N SER A 31 -7.76 -10.65 5.94
CA SER A 31 -7.61 -11.38 4.67
C SER A 31 -8.88 -12.04 4.13
N ILE A 32 -10.01 -11.72 4.74
CA ILE A 32 -11.33 -12.19 4.30
C ILE A 32 -11.96 -11.31 3.22
N PHE A 33 -11.42 -10.10 3.01
CA PHE A 33 -11.99 -9.16 2.04
C PHE A 33 -11.60 -9.54 0.62
N ALA A 34 -12.56 -9.52 -0.31
CA ALA A 34 -12.26 -9.65 -1.74
C ALA A 34 -11.52 -8.41 -2.26
N VAL A 35 -10.85 -8.55 -3.42
CA VAL A 35 -10.08 -7.43 -4.03
C VAL A 35 -10.97 -6.27 -4.50
N ASN A 36 -12.24 -6.52 -4.79
CA ASN A 36 -13.28 -5.53 -5.10
C ASN A 36 -14.69 -6.16 -4.92
N VAL A 37 -15.74 -5.37 -5.11
CA VAL A 37 -17.13 -5.81 -4.93
C VAL A 37 -17.54 -6.89 -5.94
N LEU A 38 -17.10 -6.76 -7.21
CA LEU A 38 -17.42 -7.75 -8.26
C LEU A 38 -16.74 -9.09 -7.96
N ALA A 39 -15.49 -9.08 -7.52
CA ALA A 39 -14.75 -10.25 -7.08
C ALA A 39 -15.42 -10.95 -5.89
N ALA A 40 -15.99 -10.19 -4.93
CA ALA A 40 -16.77 -10.78 -3.84
C ALA A 40 -18.03 -11.50 -4.35
N ALA A 41 -18.72 -10.90 -5.33
CA ALA A 41 -19.92 -11.47 -5.93
C ALA A 41 -19.58 -12.74 -6.72
N ASP A 42 -18.53 -12.72 -7.54
CA ASP A 42 -18.05 -13.88 -8.30
C ASP A 42 -17.65 -15.02 -7.36
N LEU A 43 -16.91 -14.72 -6.30
CA LEU A 43 -16.53 -15.71 -5.28
C LEU A 43 -17.72 -16.35 -4.60
N PHE A 44 -18.75 -15.55 -4.27
CA PHE A 44 -19.98 -16.05 -3.67
C PHE A 44 -20.76 -16.96 -4.64
N ILE A 45 -20.93 -16.54 -5.90
CA ILE A 45 -21.61 -17.32 -6.93
C ILE A 45 -20.89 -18.65 -7.14
N ASP A 46 -19.57 -18.62 -7.26
CA ASP A 46 -18.77 -19.82 -7.47
C ASP A 46 -18.79 -20.74 -6.26
N TYR A 47 -18.75 -20.21 -5.04
CA TYR A 47 -18.90 -21.00 -3.82
C TYR A 47 -20.24 -21.74 -3.80
N VAL A 48 -21.35 -21.06 -4.11
CA VAL A 48 -22.69 -21.68 -4.14
C VAL A 48 -22.83 -22.72 -5.27
N ARG A 49 -22.21 -22.48 -6.42
CA ARG A 49 -22.34 -23.36 -7.60
C ARG A 49 -21.40 -24.56 -7.58
N PHE A 50 -20.19 -24.39 -7.07
CA PHE A 50 -19.09 -25.35 -7.23
C PHE A 50 -18.53 -25.85 -5.89
N ASP A 51 -19.10 -25.42 -4.75
CA ASP A 51 -18.66 -25.77 -3.40
C ASP A 51 -17.15 -25.53 -3.21
N LEU A 52 -16.72 -24.29 -3.48
CA LEU A 52 -15.30 -23.93 -3.42
C LEU A 52 -14.68 -24.28 -2.06
N PRO A 53 -13.41 -24.72 -2.05
CA PRO A 53 -12.70 -24.98 -0.81
C PRO A 53 -12.64 -23.70 0.03
N CYS A 54 -12.74 -23.88 1.34
CA CYS A 54 -12.63 -22.79 2.30
C CYS A 54 -11.34 -22.94 3.11
N GLU A 55 -10.65 -21.82 3.31
CA GLU A 55 -9.44 -21.73 4.13
C GLU A 55 -9.69 -20.85 5.36
N GLU A 56 -8.87 -21.05 6.40
CA GLU A 56 -8.83 -20.13 7.53
C GLU A 56 -8.05 -18.88 7.15
N ARG A 57 -8.71 -17.72 7.27
CA ARG A 57 -8.16 -16.41 6.91
C ARG A 57 -8.12 -15.51 8.14
N GLU A 58 -6.99 -14.84 8.30
CA GLU A 58 -6.70 -13.98 9.45
C GLU A 58 -7.64 -12.76 9.49
N ILE A 59 -8.22 -12.56 10.67
CA ILE A 59 -8.94 -11.37 11.10
C ILE A 59 -8.04 -10.58 12.02
N VAL A 60 -7.94 -9.29 11.73
CA VAL A 60 -7.15 -8.37 12.51
C VAL A 60 -8.03 -7.28 13.11
N ASP A 61 -7.73 -6.91 14.35
CA ASP A 61 -8.31 -5.75 15.00
C ASP A 61 -7.39 -4.55 14.76
N VAL A 62 -7.97 -3.50 14.17
CA VAL A 62 -7.28 -2.25 13.91
C VAL A 62 -7.76 -1.26 14.95
N ASP A 63 -6.86 -0.83 15.83
CA ASP A 63 -7.17 0.23 16.79
C ASP A 63 -7.35 1.54 16.01
N GLU A 64 -8.60 1.92 15.77
CA GLU A 64 -8.95 3.12 15.01
C GLU A 64 -8.49 4.42 15.71
N GLU A 65 -8.36 4.43 17.03
CA GLU A 65 -7.87 5.58 17.80
C GLU A 65 -6.35 5.71 17.70
N ALA A 66 -5.61 4.60 17.78
CA ALA A 66 -4.18 4.58 17.46
C ALA A 66 -3.93 4.95 15.99
N PHE A 67 -4.80 4.47 15.10
CA PHE A 67 -4.77 4.77 13.67
C PHE A 67 -4.97 6.26 13.40
N ARG A 68 -5.91 6.94 14.08
CA ARG A 68 -6.07 8.40 14.00
C ARG A 68 -4.84 9.16 14.48
N ARG A 69 -4.07 8.59 15.40
CA ARG A 69 -2.79 9.13 15.87
C ARG A 69 -1.59 8.73 15.01
N GLY A 70 -1.81 8.10 13.85
CA GLY A 70 -0.75 7.69 12.92
C GLY A 70 -0.01 6.42 13.32
N VAL A 71 -0.43 5.74 14.39
CA VAL A 71 0.14 4.47 14.86
C VAL A 71 -0.71 3.32 14.33
N LEU A 72 -0.17 2.53 13.41
CA LEU A 72 -0.83 1.32 12.94
C LEU A 72 -0.65 0.21 13.99
N SER A 73 -1.63 0.08 14.89
CA SER A 73 -1.75 -1.08 15.78
C SER A 73 -2.74 -2.06 15.17
N VAL A 74 -2.18 -3.08 14.51
CA VAL A 74 -2.93 -4.20 13.95
C VAL A 74 -2.61 -5.40 14.83
N LYS A 75 -3.61 -5.91 15.54
CA LYS A 75 -3.46 -7.09 16.39
C LYS A 75 -4.23 -8.23 15.77
N HIS A 76 -3.61 -9.41 15.71
CA HIS A 76 -4.30 -10.64 15.35
C HIS A 76 -5.49 -10.84 16.29
N TYR A 77 -6.69 -11.02 15.71
CA TYR A 77 -7.92 -11.23 16.46
C TYR A 77 -8.39 -12.69 16.40
N GLY A 78 -8.25 -13.32 15.24
CA GLY A 78 -8.66 -14.71 15.05
C GLY A 78 -8.65 -15.13 13.58
N TYR A 79 -9.27 -16.28 13.29
CA TYR A 79 -9.41 -16.80 11.94
C TYR A 79 -10.88 -17.00 11.58
N LEU A 80 -11.25 -16.63 10.36
CA LEU A 80 -12.54 -16.94 9.77
C LEU A 80 -12.37 -17.85 8.57
N ARG A 81 -13.26 -18.83 8.45
CA ARG A 81 -13.33 -19.72 7.30
C ARG A 81 -13.87 -18.93 6.10
N THR A 82 -13.14 -18.89 4.99
CA THR A 82 -13.45 -18.08 3.81
C THR A 82 -13.28 -18.91 2.53
N PRO A 83 -14.24 -18.92 1.59
CA PRO A 83 -14.07 -19.55 0.28
C PRO A 83 -12.90 -18.94 -0.48
N VAL A 84 -12.08 -19.75 -1.15
CA VAL A 84 -10.88 -19.26 -1.85
C VAL A 84 -10.88 -19.56 -3.34
N LYS A 85 -10.37 -18.60 -4.12
CA LYS A 85 -10.11 -18.68 -5.55
C LYS A 85 -8.91 -17.80 -5.88
N ASP A 86 -7.97 -18.30 -6.68
CA ASP A 86 -6.73 -17.57 -7.00
C ASP A 86 -7.03 -16.17 -7.58
N GLY A 87 -6.37 -15.14 -7.04
CA GLY A 87 -6.49 -13.75 -7.51
C GLY A 87 -7.75 -12.99 -7.09
N VAL A 88 -8.67 -13.60 -6.32
CA VAL A 88 -9.98 -13.00 -5.98
C VAL A 88 -10.03 -12.38 -4.58
N LEU A 89 -9.20 -12.87 -3.66
CA LEU A 89 -9.11 -12.38 -2.28
C LEU A 89 -7.96 -11.39 -2.09
N GLN A 90 -8.18 -10.39 -1.24
CA GLN A 90 -7.14 -9.45 -0.81
C GLN A 90 -6.11 -10.19 0.04
N ALA A 91 -4.84 -10.17 -0.39
CA ALA A 91 -3.74 -10.61 0.45
C ALA A 91 -3.70 -9.78 1.75
N VAL A 92 -3.45 -10.43 2.90
CA VAL A 92 -3.20 -9.75 4.17
C VAL A 92 -2.17 -8.64 3.90
N LYS A 93 -2.40 -7.43 4.39
CA LYS A 93 -1.31 -6.46 4.53
C LYS A 93 -0.34 -7.04 5.55
N MET A 94 0.63 -7.84 5.07
CA MET A 94 1.57 -8.56 5.94
C MET A 94 2.18 -7.59 6.95
N PRO A 95 2.07 -7.88 8.27
CA PRO A 95 2.86 -7.18 9.27
C PRO A 95 4.33 -7.31 8.87
N SER A 96 5.07 -6.21 8.95
CA SER A 96 6.51 -6.23 8.70
C SER A 96 7.18 -7.21 9.67
N SER A 97 7.81 -8.26 9.14
CA SER A 97 8.63 -9.18 9.92
C SER A 97 9.87 -8.47 10.47
N SER A 98 10.59 -9.08 11.42
CA SER A 98 11.89 -8.55 11.89
C SER A 98 12.90 -8.39 10.75
N CYS A 99 12.86 -9.29 9.76
CA CYS A 99 13.65 -9.22 8.53
C CYS A 99 13.28 -8.00 7.68
N ASP A 100 11.98 -7.68 7.56
CA ASP A 100 11.52 -6.50 6.83
C ASP A 100 12.04 -5.18 7.44
N LYS A 101 12.21 -5.10 8.76
CA LYS A 101 12.75 -3.89 9.43
C LYS A 101 14.21 -3.62 9.08
N GLU A 102 15.05 -4.66 9.04
CA GLU A 102 16.45 -4.51 8.62
C GLU A 102 16.56 -4.09 7.14
N GLU A 103 15.73 -4.69 6.28
CA GLU A 103 15.69 -4.31 4.85
C GLU A 103 15.20 -2.88 4.67
N GLN A 104 14.15 -2.47 5.39
CA GLN A 104 13.66 -1.10 5.40
C GLN A 104 14.75 -0.11 5.83
N LEU A 105 15.53 -0.44 6.87
CA LEU A 105 16.65 0.39 7.31
C LEU A 105 17.74 0.52 6.22
N LYS A 106 18.05 -0.57 5.51
CA LYS A 106 19.01 -0.58 4.40
C LYS A 106 18.54 0.29 3.23
N ILE A 107 17.27 0.14 2.83
CA ILE A 107 16.63 0.97 1.80
C ILE A 107 16.65 2.44 2.23
N ALA A 108 16.24 2.74 3.46
CA ALA A 108 16.17 4.09 3.98
C ALA A 108 17.54 4.79 3.96
N LYS A 109 18.60 4.12 4.43
CA LYS A 109 19.97 4.65 4.39
C LYS A 109 20.45 4.93 2.97
N PHE A 110 20.10 4.05 2.01
CA PHE A 110 20.47 4.27 0.61
C PHE A 110 19.71 5.46 0.02
N VAL A 111 18.40 5.53 0.21
CA VAL A 111 17.58 6.65 -0.27
C VAL A 111 18.05 7.97 0.34
N ALA A 112 18.25 8.02 1.65
CA ALA A 112 18.77 9.17 2.38
C ALA A 112 20.07 9.73 1.78
N LYS A 113 21.02 8.84 1.45
CA LYS A 113 22.31 9.22 0.84
C LYS A 113 22.14 9.81 -0.56
N ASN A 114 21.10 9.41 -1.28
CA ASN A 114 20.82 9.85 -2.66
C ASN A 114 19.73 10.93 -2.74
N MET A 115 19.26 11.45 -1.60
CA MET A 115 18.36 12.60 -1.61
C MET A 115 19.13 13.86 -1.99
N GLU A 116 18.59 14.57 -2.96
CA GLU A 116 19.16 15.81 -3.48
C GLU A 116 18.68 17.00 -2.64
N LYS A 117 19.56 17.98 -2.47
CA LYS A 117 19.18 19.27 -1.90
C LYS A 117 18.29 20.02 -2.88
N ASP A 118 17.36 20.81 -2.34
CA ASP A 118 16.44 21.68 -3.08
C ASP A 118 15.52 20.94 -4.06
N VAL A 119 15.28 19.65 -3.80
CA VAL A 119 14.29 18.82 -4.48
C VAL A 119 13.12 18.54 -3.52
N VAL A 120 11.90 18.72 -4.03
CA VAL A 120 10.67 18.42 -3.30
C VAL A 120 10.35 16.93 -3.43
N TYR A 121 10.16 16.23 -2.32
CA TYR A 121 9.81 14.82 -2.29
C TYR A 121 8.35 14.67 -1.86
N VAL A 122 7.52 14.12 -2.74
CA VAL A 122 6.15 13.69 -2.43
C VAL A 122 6.23 12.24 -1.95
N VAL A 123 6.04 12.02 -0.65
CA VAL A 123 6.22 10.72 -0.03
C VAL A 123 4.86 10.08 0.23
N GLY A 124 4.58 9.01 -0.52
CA GLY A 124 3.35 8.25 -0.43
C GLY A 124 3.20 7.48 0.89
N PRO A 125 2.01 6.90 1.13
CA PRO A 125 1.70 6.16 2.34
C PRO A 125 2.42 4.81 2.39
N GLY A 126 2.51 4.24 3.58
CA GLY A 126 2.98 2.87 3.81
C GLY A 126 4.10 2.74 4.83
N LEU A 127 4.24 1.54 5.40
CA LEU A 127 5.26 1.26 6.42
C LEU A 127 6.69 1.44 5.90
N THR A 128 6.93 1.14 4.62
CA THR A 128 8.26 1.28 4.02
C THR A 128 8.67 2.75 3.88
N THR A 129 7.74 3.63 3.52
CA THR A 129 8.00 5.08 3.44
C THR A 129 7.98 5.73 4.83
N TYR A 130 7.27 5.16 5.80
CA TYR A 130 7.34 5.58 7.20
C TYR A 130 8.69 5.24 7.84
N ALA A 131 9.22 4.04 7.63
CA ALA A 131 10.55 3.66 8.12
C ALA A 131 11.66 4.55 7.52
N LEU A 132 11.49 4.99 6.26
CA LEU A 132 12.37 6.01 5.65
C LEU A 132 12.36 7.32 6.45
N ALA A 133 11.18 7.78 6.87
CA ALA A 133 11.01 9.00 7.65
C ALA A 133 11.67 8.90 9.03
N GLU A 134 11.50 7.78 9.72
CA GLU A 134 12.13 7.51 11.03
C GLU A 134 13.66 7.59 10.95
N VAL A 135 14.25 7.03 9.89
CA VAL A 135 15.71 7.04 9.68
C VAL A 135 16.23 8.42 9.33
N LEU A 136 15.44 9.20 8.59
CA LEU A 136 15.82 10.55 8.15
C LEU A 136 15.45 11.64 9.17
N GLY A 137 14.68 11.31 10.21
CA GLY A 137 14.30 12.25 11.26
C GLY A 137 13.28 13.29 10.81
N PHE A 138 12.42 12.98 9.82
CA PHE A 138 11.30 13.84 9.44
C PHE A 138 9.96 13.21 9.79
N ASP A 139 8.94 14.04 9.98
CA ASP A 139 7.61 13.59 10.35
C ASP A 139 6.85 13.03 9.15
N LYS A 140 6.24 11.85 9.30
CA LYS A 140 5.41 11.21 8.27
C LYS A 140 4.08 10.75 8.83
N THR A 141 3.01 11.02 8.09
CA THR A 141 1.70 10.42 8.26
C THR A 141 1.72 9.03 7.62
N LEU A 142 1.54 7.97 8.40
CA LEU A 142 1.70 6.59 7.91
C LEU A 142 0.81 6.26 6.70
N LEU A 143 -0.40 6.80 6.67
CA LEU A 143 -1.39 6.54 5.61
C LEU A 143 -1.73 7.77 4.77
N GLY A 144 -1.02 8.86 5.00
CA GLY A 144 -1.13 10.09 4.22
C GLY A 144 -0.03 10.22 3.19
N VAL A 145 -0.17 11.25 2.35
CA VAL A 145 0.90 11.71 1.46
C VAL A 145 1.52 12.95 2.09
N ASP A 146 2.81 12.92 2.41
CA ASP A 146 3.49 14.10 2.97
C ASP A 146 4.47 14.67 1.95
N VAL A 147 4.77 15.96 2.10
CA VAL A 147 5.72 16.66 1.23
C VAL A 147 6.93 17.05 2.05
N VAL A 148 8.12 16.68 1.56
CA VAL A 148 9.41 16.86 2.24
C VAL A 148 10.35 17.69 1.37
N LEU A 149 11.06 18.64 1.97
CA LEU A 149 12.11 19.42 1.32
C LEU A 149 13.29 19.54 2.29
N ASN A 150 14.51 19.25 1.81
CA ASN A 150 15.74 19.38 2.60
C ASN A 150 15.66 18.66 3.96
N GLY A 151 15.09 17.45 3.97
CA GLY A 151 14.95 16.61 5.17
C GLY A 151 13.90 17.12 6.17
N LYS A 152 13.05 18.07 5.79
CA LYS A 152 11.96 18.57 6.64
C LYS A 152 10.62 18.41 5.96
N THR A 153 9.62 17.97 6.72
CA THR A 153 8.23 17.91 6.27
C THR A 153 7.67 19.32 6.17
N ILE A 154 7.29 19.72 4.96
CA ILE A 154 6.71 21.03 4.66
C ILE A 154 5.19 20.99 4.49
N ALA A 155 4.61 19.79 4.29
CA ALA A 155 3.17 19.55 4.41
C ALA A 155 2.92 18.12 4.89
N LYS A 156 1.98 17.96 5.83
CA LYS A 156 1.52 16.66 6.33
C LYS A 156 0.16 16.34 5.74
N ASP A 157 -0.06 15.07 5.38
CA ASP A 157 -1.29 14.54 4.80
C ASP A 157 -1.89 15.47 3.73
N ALA A 158 -1.02 15.88 2.81
CA ALA A 158 -1.30 16.86 1.78
C ALA A 158 -2.28 16.31 0.74
N ASP A 159 -3.30 17.10 0.42
CA ASP A 159 -4.18 16.87 -0.71
C ASP A 159 -3.50 17.22 -2.06
N GLU A 160 -4.17 16.90 -3.17
CA GLU A 160 -3.67 17.19 -4.52
C GLU A 160 -3.31 18.68 -4.70
N GLY A 161 -4.20 19.59 -4.27
CA GLY A 161 -3.99 21.03 -4.44
C GLY A 161 -2.74 21.53 -3.71
N THR A 162 -2.55 21.07 -2.49
CA THR A 162 -1.37 21.36 -1.68
C THR A 162 -0.12 20.82 -2.36
N ILE A 163 -0.13 19.56 -2.79
CA ILE A 163 1.02 18.93 -3.46
C ILE A 163 1.38 19.73 -4.72
N LEU A 164 0.42 19.98 -5.62
CA LEU A 164 0.62 20.71 -6.87
C LEU A 164 1.20 22.11 -6.62
N SER A 165 0.71 22.83 -5.61
CA SER A 165 1.21 24.17 -5.27
C SER A 165 2.68 24.14 -4.83
N LEU A 166 3.10 23.10 -4.12
CA LEU A 166 4.45 22.96 -3.59
C LEU A 166 5.47 22.52 -4.63
N ILE A 167 5.06 21.69 -5.60
CA ILE A 167 5.95 21.15 -6.64
C ILE A 167 6.04 22.04 -7.89
N ARG A 168 5.06 22.93 -8.13
CA ARG A 168 5.02 23.78 -9.32
C ARG A 168 6.27 24.64 -9.43
N GLY A 169 6.94 24.57 -10.59
CA GLY A 169 8.16 25.35 -10.88
C GLY A 169 9.39 24.89 -10.11
N LYS A 170 9.35 23.73 -9.44
CA LYS A 170 10.47 23.16 -8.70
C LYS A 170 10.81 21.77 -9.21
N LYS A 171 12.03 21.32 -8.95
CA LYS A 171 12.39 19.91 -9.13
C LYS A 171 11.66 19.11 -8.05
N ALA A 172 10.96 18.05 -8.48
CA ALA A 172 10.20 17.20 -7.59
C ALA A 172 10.40 15.71 -7.93
N LYS A 173 10.30 14.86 -6.91
CA LYS A 173 10.32 13.40 -7.02
C LYS A 173 9.19 12.79 -6.20
N ILE A 174 8.71 11.63 -6.61
CA ILE A 174 7.70 10.86 -5.89
C ILE A 174 8.36 9.63 -5.28
N ILE A 175 8.14 9.38 -3.99
CA ILE A 175 8.57 8.14 -3.32
C ILE A 175 7.32 7.35 -2.95
N VAL A 176 7.18 6.15 -3.49
CA VAL A 176 6.04 5.25 -3.23
C VAL A 176 6.50 3.84 -2.89
N THR A 177 5.62 3.07 -2.28
CA THR A 177 5.81 1.64 -2.04
C THR A 177 4.58 0.90 -2.54
N PRO A 178 4.73 -0.29 -3.18
CA PRO A 178 3.59 -1.04 -3.63
C PRO A 178 2.74 -1.52 -2.45
N ILE A 179 1.43 -1.57 -2.68
CA ILE A 179 0.50 -2.26 -1.79
C ILE A 179 0.83 -3.76 -1.81
N GLY A 180 1.14 -4.32 -0.64
CA GLY A 180 1.55 -5.72 -0.49
C GLY A 180 0.56 -6.70 -1.13
N GLY A 181 1.10 -7.67 -1.87
CA GLY A 181 0.33 -8.71 -2.58
C GLY A 181 -0.46 -8.24 -3.81
N GLN A 182 -0.68 -6.94 -4.00
CA GLN A 182 -1.42 -6.41 -5.17
C GLN A 182 -0.52 -5.70 -6.18
N GLY A 183 0.59 -5.11 -5.74
CA GLY A 183 1.53 -4.42 -6.63
C GLY A 183 1.12 -3.01 -7.04
N PHE A 184 -0.02 -2.47 -6.59
CA PHE A 184 -0.42 -1.10 -6.92
C PHE A 184 0.55 -0.08 -6.31
N ILE A 185 1.09 0.81 -7.15
CA ILE A 185 1.96 1.93 -6.75
C ILE A 185 1.25 3.29 -6.84
N PHE A 186 0.20 3.40 -7.66
CA PHE A 186 -0.63 4.60 -7.80
C PHE A 186 -2.12 4.25 -7.91
N GLY A 187 -2.96 5.23 -7.59
CA GLY A 187 -4.42 5.13 -7.71
C GLY A 187 -5.11 4.58 -6.49
N ARG A 188 -4.58 3.49 -5.93
CA ARG A 188 -5.15 2.85 -4.74
C ARG A 188 -4.45 3.30 -3.48
N GLY A 189 -5.19 3.94 -2.59
CA GLY A 189 -4.73 4.34 -1.26
C GLY A 189 -3.80 5.56 -1.24
N ASN A 190 -3.53 6.19 -2.38
CA ASN A 190 -2.72 7.38 -2.51
C ASN A 190 -3.23 8.33 -3.61
N GLN A 191 -4.57 8.48 -3.73
CA GLN A 191 -5.22 9.30 -4.76
C GLN A 191 -4.75 10.78 -4.78
N GLN A 192 -4.20 11.28 -3.67
CA GLN A 192 -3.61 12.62 -3.59
C GLN A 192 -2.42 12.79 -4.56
N ILE A 193 -1.74 11.70 -4.92
CA ILE A 193 -0.74 11.67 -6.00
C ILE A 193 -1.50 11.48 -7.32
N SER A 194 -2.21 12.53 -7.71
CA SER A 194 -3.11 12.53 -8.86
C SER A 194 -2.38 12.41 -10.21
N PRO A 195 -3.10 12.14 -11.31
CA PRO A 195 -2.56 12.24 -12.67
C PRO A 195 -1.80 13.54 -12.94
N ASN A 196 -2.29 14.67 -12.43
CA ASN A 196 -1.64 15.98 -12.60
C ASN A 196 -0.29 16.05 -11.87
N VAL A 197 -0.23 15.52 -10.64
CA VAL A 197 1.02 15.44 -9.87
C VAL A 197 2.03 14.55 -10.60
N ILE A 198 1.58 13.38 -11.08
CA ILE A 198 2.44 12.43 -11.79
C ILE A 198 2.94 13.01 -13.11
N LYS A 199 2.08 13.66 -13.91
CA LYS A 199 2.45 14.35 -15.17
C LYS A 199 3.50 15.43 -14.91
N LEU A 200 3.34 16.22 -13.85
CA LEU A 200 4.27 17.30 -13.53
C LEU A 200 5.63 16.81 -13.01
N VAL A 201 5.65 15.71 -12.25
CA VAL A 201 6.89 15.10 -11.75
C VAL A 201 7.61 14.29 -12.84
N GLY A 202 6.85 13.55 -13.65
CA GLY A 202 7.34 12.68 -14.71
C GLY A 202 7.85 11.32 -14.21
N LYS A 203 7.68 10.29 -15.05
CA LYS A 203 8.03 8.88 -14.73
C LYS A 203 9.47 8.70 -14.24
N GLY A 204 10.43 9.41 -14.85
CA GLY A 204 11.85 9.31 -14.49
C GLY A 204 12.21 9.81 -13.08
N ASN A 205 11.27 10.46 -12.39
CA ASN A 205 11.44 11.00 -11.04
C ASN A 205 10.63 10.21 -9.99
N ILE A 206 10.14 9.03 -10.35
CA ILE A 206 9.43 8.13 -9.45
C ILE A 206 10.43 7.14 -8.84
N ILE A 207 10.45 7.05 -7.52
CA ILE A 207 11.29 6.15 -6.74
C ILE A 207 10.36 5.16 -6.04
N VAL A 208 10.49 3.88 -6.40
CA VAL A 208 9.71 2.80 -5.80
C VAL A 208 10.55 2.07 -4.76
N LEU A 209 10.02 1.94 -3.55
CA LEU A 209 10.66 1.26 -2.42
C LEU A 209 9.86 0.02 -2.02
N ALA A 210 10.50 -1.13 -1.87
CA ALA A 210 9.84 -2.32 -1.36
C ALA A 210 10.85 -3.24 -0.68
N THR A 211 10.45 -4.01 0.33
CA THR A 211 11.31 -5.08 0.85
C THR A 211 11.38 -6.23 -0.16
N LYS A 212 12.43 -7.05 -0.10
CA LYS A 212 12.54 -8.23 -0.95
C LYS A 212 11.36 -9.16 -0.75
N ASN A 213 10.92 -9.26 0.51
CA ASN A 213 9.75 -10.05 0.87
C ASN A 213 8.48 -9.56 0.15
N LYS A 214 8.22 -8.25 0.10
CA LYS A 214 7.08 -7.70 -0.66
C LYS A 214 7.16 -8.02 -2.14
N ILE A 215 8.34 -7.86 -2.75
CA ILE A 215 8.49 -8.03 -4.20
C ILE A 215 8.34 -9.48 -4.63
N LYS A 216 8.79 -10.45 -3.82
CA LYS A 216 8.63 -11.88 -4.12
C LYS A 216 7.18 -12.32 -4.37
N HIS A 217 6.21 -11.60 -3.82
CA HIS A 217 4.79 -11.90 -3.93
C HIS A 217 4.04 -10.96 -4.90
N ILE A 218 4.76 -10.17 -5.67
CA ILE A 218 4.20 -9.24 -6.66
C ILE A 218 4.73 -9.68 -8.03
N ASP A 219 3.81 -10.06 -8.91
CA ASP A 219 4.10 -10.45 -10.29
C ASP A 219 4.43 -9.24 -11.17
N ALA A 220 3.69 -8.15 -10.99
CA ALA A 220 3.90 -6.87 -11.67
C ALA A 220 3.42 -5.72 -10.79
N LEU A 221 4.00 -4.53 -11.01
CA LEU A 221 3.49 -3.30 -10.45
C LEU A 221 2.26 -2.85 -11.25
N ARG A 222 1.31 -2.23 -10.56
CA ARG A 222 0.03 -1.83 -11.15
C ARG A 222 -0.24 -0.36 -10.92
N VAL A 223 -0.92 0.27 -11.88
CA VAL A 223 -1.36 1.67 -11.81
C VAL A 223 -2.84 1.75 -12.15
N ASP A 224 -3.56 2.59 -11.44
CA ASP A 224 -5.01 2.81 -11.59
C ASP A 224 -5.31 4.28 -11.29
N THR A 225 -4.67 5.18 -12.05
CA THR A 225 -4.70 6.63 -11.72
C THR A 225 -6.02 7.29 -12.07
N GLY A 226 -6.89 6.59 -12.81
CA GLY A 226 -8.14 7.14 -13.36
C GLY A 226 -7.94 7.99 -14.62
N ASP A 227 -6.71 8.12 -15.12
CA ASP A 227 -6.34 8.81 -16.35
C ASP A 227 -5.56 7.86 -17.27
N ALA A 228 -6.18 7.50 -18.39
CA ALA A 228 -5.62 6.50 -19.33
C ALA A 228 -4.30 6.95 -19.96
N GLU A 229 -4.07 8.26 -20.13
CA GLU A 229 -2.81 8.77 -20.66
C GLU A 229 -1.68 8.62 -19.64
N VAL A 230 -1.98 8.88 -18.36
CA VAL A 230 -1.00 8.69 -17.28
C VAL A 230 -0.69 7.23 -17.05
N ASP A 231 -1.72 6.37 -17.04
CA ASP A 231 -1.52 4.92 -16.91
C ASP A 231 -0.65 4.40 -18.07
N ALA A 232 -0.91 4.82 -19.32
CA ALA A 232 -0.09 4.49 -20.47
C ALA A 232 1.34 5.03 -20.38
N MET A 233 1.53 6.26 -19.88
CA MET A 233 2.85 6.86 -19.65
C MET A 233 3.67 6.05 -18.63
N LEU A 234 3.01 5.50 -17.61
CA LEU A 234 3.67 4.76 -16.54
C LEU A 234 4.08 3.34 -16.94
N ARG A 235 3.38 2.70 -17.90
CA ARG A 235 3.66 1.34 -18.38
C ARG A 235 5.12 1.10 -18.81
N GLY A 236 5.52 -0.17 -18.79
CA GLY A 236 6.88 -0.62 -19.04
C GLY A 236 7.64 -0.84 -17.73
N SER A 237 8.95 -0.96 -17.78
CA SER A 237 9.70 -1.36 -16.58
C SER A 237 10.16 -0.18 -15.71
N ILE A 238 10.28 -0.42 -14.41
CA ILE A 238 10.81 0.54 -13.41
C ILE A 238 11.74 -0.18 -12.43
N GLU A 239 12.77 0.51 -11.98
CA GLU A 239 13.64 0.02 -10.91
C GLU A 239 12.97 0.17 -9.55
N VAL A 240 12.95 -0.91 -8.76
CA VAL A 240 12.52 -0.92 -7.36
C VAL A 240 13.73 -1.10 -6.47
N ILE A 241 13.90 -0.20 -5.49
CA ILE A 241 14.96 -0.30 -4.49
C ILE A 241 14.52 -1.30 -3.41
N VAL A 242 15.29 -2.39 -3.28
CA VAL A 242 14.97 -3.53 -2.39
C VAL A 242 15.98 -3.75 -1.27
N GLY A 243 17.04 -2.96 -1.23
CA GLY A 243 18.09 -3.05 -0.21
C GLY A 243 19.01 -1.83 -0.23
N TYR A 244 20.23 -1.99 0.29
CA TYR A 244 21.23 -0.92 0.27
C TYR A 244 21.89 -0.85 -1.10
N GLY A 245 21.34 -0.04 -2.01
CA GLY A 245 21.79 0.07 -3.39
C GLY A 245 21.42 -1.12 -4.28
N GLU A 246 20.77 -2.14 -3.72
CA GLU A 246 20.18 -3.23 -4.47
C GLU A 246 18.88 -2.79 -5.12
N LYS A 247 18.77 -3.05 -6.42
CA LYS A 247 17.60 -2.75 -7.24
C LYS A 247 17.14 -3.99 -7.97
N THR A 248 15.84 -4.09 -8.21
CA THR A 248 15.24 -5.09 -9.11
C THR A 248 14.37 -4.38 -10.13
N LEU A 249 14.37 -4.87 -11.36
CA LEU A 249 13.51 -4.35 -12.42
C LEU A 249 12.14 -5.03 -12.31
N MET A 250 11.06 -4.25 -12.35
CA MET A 250 9.69 -4.75 -12.32
C MET A 250 8.90 -4.09 -13.46
N ASP A 251 8.00 -4.85 -14.07
CA ASP A 251 7.09 -4.30 -15.07
C ASP A 251 5.90 -3.59 -14.41
N ILE A 252 5.47 -2.49 -15.03
CA ILE A 252 4.23 -1.79 -14.72
C ILE A 252 3.20 -2.16 -15.79
N VAL A 253 2.10 -2.78 -15.35
CA VAL A 253 0.98 -3.22 -16.19
C VAL A 253 -0.27 -2.36 -16.01
#